data_AF-A0A6A9QJV4-F1
#
_entry.id   AF-A0A6A9QJV4-F1
#
_cell.length_a   1.000
_cell.length_b   1.000
_cell.length_c   1.000
_cell.angle_alpha   90.00
_cell.angle_beta   90.00
_cell.angle_gamma   90.00
#
_symmetry.space_group_name_H-M   'P 1'
#
loop_
_entity.id
_entity.type
_entity.pdbx_description
1 polymer ?
#
loop_
_entity_poly.entity_id
_entity_poly.type
_entity_poly.pdbx_seq_one_letter_code
_entity_poly.pdbx_strand_id
1 'polypeptide(L)'
;MAEEVPVSNLDEWTPRTKLGQLVKEGKISSIKEIFDRNYKITEPEIIEALLPKLKYEVVDIKMVQKQTDAGEISKYKVLVVMGNYDGYVGIGLGKAKQLRVAIQKAVRDGKLNIIPVRRGCGSWECTCGESHSLPFRVSGKSGSVSIELLPAPKGTGLVVGKTLSILLNYAGIRDAWSFTSGETRTTENFIRAGYAALYNTYNFVTSTDWARRR
;
A
#
# COMPACT_ATOMS: atom_id res chain seq x y z
N MET A 1 -11.89 -3.15 -11.58
CA MET A 1 -11.10 -3.68 -12.70
C MET A 1 -9.66 -3.28 -12.40
N ALA A 2 -8.77 -4.26 -12.21
CA ALA A 2 -7.37 -3.98 -11.93
C ALA A 2 -6.71 -3.52 -13.23
N GLU A 3 -6.13 -2.32 -13.23
CA GLU A 3 -5.39 -1.78 -14.37
C GLU A 3 -3.89 -1.96 -14.11
N GLU A 4 -3.15 -2.21 -15.19
CA GLU A 4 -1.69 -2.25 -15.12
C GLU A 4 -1.16 -0.83 -15.02
N VAL A 5 -0.19 -0.64 -14.12
CA VAL A 5 0.46 0.66 -13.94
C VAL A 5 1.10 1.06 -15.28
N PRO A 6 0.85 2.28 -15.79
CA PRO A 6 1.52 2.73 -17.00
C PRO A 6 3.03 2.76 -16.74
N VAL A 7 3.76 1.97 -17.55
CA VAL A 7 5.20 1.81 -17.46
C VAL A 7 5.87 2.98 -18.17
N SER A 8 6.77 3.67 -17.49
CA SER A 8 7.63 4.67 -18.13
C SER A 8 8.81 3.98 -18.83
N ASN A 9 9.27 4.54 -19.96
CA ASN A 9 10.43 4.02 -20.68
C ASN A 9 11.68 4.12 -19.79
N LEU A 10 12.10 2.99 -19.21
CA LEU A 10 13.24 2.92 -18.30
C LEU A 10 14.56 3.32 -18.97
N ASP A 11 14.67 3.16 -20.29
CA ASP A 11 15.85 3.56 -21.07
C ASP A 11 16.04 5.08 -21.10
N GLU A 12 14.94 5.83 -21.15
CA GLU A 12 14.93 7.30 -21.14
C GLU A 12 15.10 7.88 -19.73
N TRP A 13 14.98 7.07 -18.68
CA TRP A 13 15.03 7.54 -17.30
C TRP A 13 16.45 7.96 -16.90
N THR A 14 16.66 9.27 -16.73
CA THR A 14 17.88 9.80 -16.11
C THR A 14 17.66 10.03 -14.61
N PRO A 15 18.30 9.24 -13.72
CA PRO A 15 18.09 9.34 -12.29
C PRO A 15 18.63 10.66 -11.74
N ARG A 16 17.85 11.30 -10.88
CA ARG A 16 18.21 12.56 -10.21
C ARG A 16 18.78 12.32 -8.81
N THR A 17 18.49 11.16 -8.21
CA THR A 17 18.94 10.83 -6.87
C THR A 17 20.06 9.78 -6.87
N LYS A 18 20.84 9.76 -5.78
CA LYS A 18 21.85 8.72 -5.53
C LYS A 18 21.22 7.33 -5.55
N LEU A 19 20.02 7.18 -4.97
CA LEU A 19 19.29 5.92 -4.99
C LEU A 19 18.93 5.51 -6.42
N GLY A 20 18.41 6.44 -7.22
CA GLY A 20 18.12 6.20 -8.63
C GLY A 20 19.36 5.78 -9.44
N GLN A 21 20.52 6.40 -9.17
CA GLN A 21 21.79 6.00 -9.79
C GLN A 21 22.19 4.58 -9.41
N LEU A 22 22.14 4.24 -8.11
CA LEU A 22 22.46 2.89 -7.63
C LEU A 22 21.55 1.80 -8.22
N VAL A 23 20.27 2.11 -8.41
CA VAL A 23 19.29 1.21 -9.02
C VAL A 23 19.55 1.08 -10.52
N LYS A 24 19.80 2.19 -11.22
CA LYS A 24 20.12 2.17 -12.66
C LYS A 24 21.44 1.45 -12.97
N GLU A 25 22.43 1.59 -12.08
CA GLU A 25 23.69 0.85 -12.15
C GLU A 25 23.56 -0.63 -11.79
N GLY A 26 22.40 -1.07 -11.29
CA GLY A 26 22.16 -2.46 -10.87
C GLY A 26 22.81 -2.87 -9.54
N LYS A 27 23.34 -1.91 -8.77
CA LYS A 27 23.94 -2.17 -7.45
C LYS A 27 22.91 -2.55 -6.39
N ILE A 28 21.65 -2.12 -6.58
CA ILE A 28 20.51 -2.50 -5.76
C ILE A 28 19.53 -3.24 -6.68
N SER A 29 19.43 -4.56 -6.50
CA SER A 29 18.54 -5.40 -7.30
C SER A 29 17.19 -5.63 -6.61
N SER A 30 17.13 -5.48 -5.29
CA SER A 30 15.97 -5.83 -4.48
C SER A 30 15.41 -4.63 -3.71
N ILE A 31 14.09 -4.44 -3.77
CA ILE A 31 13.42 -3.39 -2.98
C ILE A 31 13.60 -3.60 -1.46
N LYS A 32 13.80 -4.84 -1.02
CA LYS A 32 14.08 -5.16 0.38
C LYS A 32 15.36 -4.49 0.90
N GLU A 33 16.40 -4.39 0.08
CA GLU A 33 17.66 -3.72 0.45
C GLU A 33 17.45 -2.22 0.67
N ILE A 34 16.54 -1.60 -0.07
CA ILE A 34 16.16 -0.19 0.10
C ILE A 34 15.55 0.03 1.49
N PHE A 35 14.64 -0.87 1.89
CA PHE A 35 13.99 -0.81 3.20
C PHE A 35 14.95 -1.14 4.34
N ASP A 36 15.81 -2.16 4.20
CA ASP A 36 16.78 -2.55 5.23
C ASP A 36 17.82 -1.43 5.48
N ARG A 37 18.20 -0.68 4.44
CA ARG A 37 19.08 0.49 4.54
C ARG A 37 18.35 1.80 4.85
N ASN A 38 17.02 1.76 4.97
CA ASN A 38 16.15 2.91 5.22
C ASN A 38 16.38 4.07 4.24
N TYR A 39 16.58 3.76 2.95
CA TYR A 39 16.70 4.80 1.92
C TYR A 39 15.33 5.41 1.60
N LYS A 40 15.30 6.73 1.43
CA LYS A 40 14.09 7.46 1.05
C LYS A 40 13.83 7.32 -0.46
N ILE A 41 12.66 6.79 -0.80
CA ILE A 41 12.18 6.72 -2.18
C ILE A 41 11.57 8.08 -2.56
N THR A 42 12.07 8.69 -3.62
CA THR A 42 11.61 10.01 -4.10
C THR A 42 11.28 10.02 -5.60
N GLU A 43 11.80 9.05 -6.34
CA GLU A 43 11.56 8.86 -7.77
C GLU A 43 10.62 7.65 -7.94
N PRO A 44 9.44 7.80 -8.55
CA PRO A 44 8.53 6.67 -8.80
C PRO A 44 9.13 5.62 -9.74
N GLU A 45 10.04 6.03 -10.62
CA GLU A 45 10.70 5.18 -11.62
C GLU A 45 11.56 4.08 -10.95
N ILE A 46 12.09 4.33 -9.76
CA ILE A 46 12.85 3.34 -8.96
C ILE A 46 11.99 2.09 -8.71
N ILE A 47 10.71 2.28 -8.40
CA ILE A 47 9.81 1.18 -8.09
C ILE A 47 9.35 0.46 -9.35
N GLU A 48 9.24 1.16 -10.47
CA GLU A 48 8.94 0.52 -11.76
C GLU A 48 10.07 -0.41 -12.18
N ALA A 49 11.32 0.00 -11.98
CA ALA A 49 12.49 -0.83 -12.27
C ALA A 49 12.56 -2.07 -11.36
N LEU A 50 12.24 -1.92 -10.07
CA LEU A 50 12.39 -3.00 -9.09
C LEU A 50 11.17 -3.92 -8.98
N LEU A 51 9.97 -3.43 -9.30
CA LEU A 51 8.69 -4.15 -9.21
C LEU A 51 7.89 -4.01 -10.51
N PRO A 52 8.22 -4.79 -11.56
CA PRO A 52 7.55 -4.69 -12.86
C PRO A 52 6.09 -5.19 -12.85
N LYS A 53 5.67 -5.95 -11.83
CA LYS A 53 4.32 -6.56 -11.74
C LYS A 53 3.35 -5.75 -10.87
N LEU A 54 3.56 -4.44 -10.73
CA LEU A 54 2.71 -3.60 -9.89
C LEU A 54 1.37 -3.33 -10.61
N LYS A 55 0.26 -3.67 -9.94
CA LYS A 55 -1.10 -3.34 -10.40
C LYS A 55 -1.71 -2.27 -9.52
N TYR A 56 -2.66 -1.52 -10.08
CA TYR A 56 -3.41 -0.53 -9.31
C TYR A 56 -4.91 -0.69 -9.50
N GLU A 57 -5.65 -0.23 -8.49
CA GLU A 57 -7.09 -0.13 -8.52
C GLU A 57 -7.55 1.20 -7.93
N VAL A 58 -8.47 1.83 -8.64
CA VAL A 58 -9.12 3.05 -8.19
C VAL A 58 -10.23 2.66 -7.22
N VAL A 59 -10.09 3.06 -5.96
CA VAL A 59 -11.04 2.66 -4.92
C VAL A 59 -12.16 3.68 -4.74
N ASP A 60 -11.83 4.97 -4.80
CA ASP A 60 -12.80 6.04 -4.58
C ASP A 60 -12.49 7.25 -5.45
N ILE A 61 -13.55 7.84 -6.00
CA ILE A 61 -13.50 9.05 -6.82
C ILE A 61 -14.51 10.03 -6.24
N LYS A 62 -14.03 11.19 -5.79
CA LYS A 62 -14.86 12.24 -5.20
C LYS A 62 -14.61 13.57 -5.90
N MET A 63 -15.67 14.30 -6.19
CA MET A 63 -15.58 15.69 -6.63
C MET A 63 -15.56 16.59 -5.40
N VAL A 64 -14.54 17.43 -5.27
CA VAL A 64 -14.40 18.39 -4.17
C VAL A 64 -14.37 19.81 -4.73
N GLN A 65 -15.14 20.70 -4.11
CA GLN A 65 -15.31 22.09 -4.54
C GLN A 65 -14.66 23.06 -3.54
N LYS A 66 -14.13 24.17 -4.06
CA LYS A 66 -13.71 25.33 -3.29
C LYS A 66 -14.45 26.56 -3.82
N GLN A 67 -15.12 27.30 -2.94
CA GLN A 67 -15.74 28.57 -3.30
C GLN A 67 -14.67 29.67 -3.45
N THR A 68 -14.82 30.49 -4.48
CA THR A 68 -14.03 31.70 -4.73
C THR A 68 -14.97 32.86 -5.08
N ASP A 69 -14.48 34.09 -5.01
CA ASP A 69 -15.29 35.28 -5.32
C ASP A 69 -15.79 35.29 -6.77
N ALA A 70 -15.06 34.65 -7.68
CA ALA A 70 -15.40 34.49 -9.09
C ALA A 70 -16.19 33.18 -9.40
N GLY A 71 -16.70 32.47 -8.39
CA GLY A 71 -17.49 31.24 -8.54
C GLY A 71 -16.89 30.03 -7.84
N GLU A 72 -17.32 28.82 -8.23
CA GLU A 72 -16.81 27.57 -7.64
C GLU A 72 -15.69 26.93 -8.48
N ILE A 73 -14.64 26.46 -7.81
CA ILE A 73 -13.57 25.68 -8.43
C ILE A 73 -13.68 24.23 -7.96
N SER A 74 -14.13 23.36 -8.86
CA SER A 74 -14.21 21.92 -8.62
C SER A 74 -12.96 21.18 -9.07
N LYS A 75 -12.61 20.11 -8.34
CA LYS A 75 -11.49 19.21 -8.64
C LYS A 75 -11.91 17.78 -8.29
N TYR A 76 -11.41 16.81 -9.04
CA TYR A 76 -11.53 15.40 -8.68
C TYR A 76 -10.42 15.01 -7.71
N LYS A 77 -10.80 14.32 -6.64
CA LYS A 77 -9.94 13.64 -5.67
C LYS A 77 -10.10 12.14 -5.90
N VAL A 78 -8.99 11.46 -6.14
CA VAL A 78 -8.94 10.02 -6.44
C VAL A 78 -8.06 9.33 -5.42
N LEU A 79 -8.54 8.20 -4.90
CA LEU A 79 -7.81 7.29 -4.03
C LEU A 79 -7.50 6.01 -4.79
N VAL A 80 -6.21 5.67 -4.87
CA VAL A 80 -5.71 4.48 -5.55
C VAL A 80 -5.00 3.59 -4.53
N VAL A 81 -5.21 2.29 -4.67
CA VAL A 81 -4.43 1.25 -4.00
C VAL A 81 -3.59 0.55 -5.05
N MET A 82 -2.34 0.25 -4.71
CA MET A 82 -1.41 -0.47 -5.58
C MET A 82 -0.74 -1.60 -4.83
N GLY A 83 -0.37 -2.65 -5.55
CA GLY A 83 0.41 -3.74 -4.98
C GLY A 83 0.74 -4.83 -5.97
N ASN A 84 1.57 -5.77 -5.53
CA ASN A 84 2.03 -6.90 -6.35
C ASN A 84 1.46 -8.26 -5.89
N TYR A 85 0.45 -8.25 -5.00
CA TYR A 85 -0.14 -9.45 -4.37
C TYR A 85 0.86 -10.30 -3.58
N ASP A 86 2.07 -9.77 -3.33
CA ASP A 86 3.18 -10.53 -2.75
C ASP A 86 3.86 -9.76 -1.61
N GLY A 87 3.05 -9.06 -0.81
CA GLY A 87 3.53 -8.36 0.39
C GLY A 87 4.04 -6.94 0.15
N TYR A 88 3.91 -6.37 -1.05
CA TYR A 88 4.14 -4.93 -1.27
C TYR A 88 2.84 -4.24 -1.63
N VAL A 89 2.51 -3.20 -0.86
CA VAL A 89 1.30 -2.41 -1.05
C VAL A 89 1.62 -0.94 -0.92
N GLY A 90 0.93 -0.11 -1.70
CA GLY A 90 1.03 1.35 -1.63
C GLY A 90 -0.34 1.99 -1.75
N ILE A 91 -0.50 3.16 -1.14
CA ILE A 91 -1.70 3.98 -1.28
C ILE A 91 -1.33 5.34 -1.88
N GLY A 92 -2.14 5.80 -2.81
CA GLY A 92 -1.90 7.04 -3.55
C GLY A 92 -3.11 7.94 -3.55
N LEU A 93 -2.87 9.24 -3.35
CA LEU A 93 -3.93 10.23 -3.41
C LEU A 93 -3.63 11.30 -4.46
N GLY A 94 -4.56 11.48 -5.39
CA GLY A 94 -4.41 12.43 -6.49
C GLY A 94 -5.52 13.46 -6.50
N LYS A 95 -5.19 14.73 -6.79
CA LYS A 95 -6.17 15.80 -6.98
C LYS A 95 -5.87 16.62 -8.24
N ALA A 96 -6.83 16.72 -9.15
CA ALA A 96 -6.70 17.51 -10.39
C ALA A 96 -8.06 17.98 -10.93
N LYS A 97 -8.05 18.89 -11.91
CA LYS A 97 -9.28 19.33 -12.60
C LYS A 97 -9.86 18.24 -13.51
N GLN A 98 -9.00 17.47 -14.17
CA GLN A 98 -9.38 16.35 -15.02
C GLN A 98 -9.16 15.03 -14.29
N LEU A 99 -10.07 14.07 -14.48
CA LEU A 99 -10.04 12.77 -13.79
C LEU A 99 -8.78 11.96 -14.13
N ARG A 100 -8.44 11.82 -15.42
CA ARG A 100 -7.26 11.06 -15.86
C ARG A 100 -5.95 11.57 -15.23
N VAL A 101 -5.79 12.89 -15.18
CA VAL A 101 -4.62 13.53 -14.55
C VAL A 101 -4.61 13.29 -13.03
N ALA A 102 -5.78 13.25 -12.38
CA ALA A 102 -5.87 12.92 -10.97
C ALA A 102 -5.44 11.46 -10.70
N ILE A 103 -5.86 10.52 -11.56
CA ILE A 103 -5.44 9.11 -11.47
C ILE A 103 -3.92 8.98 -11.63
N GLN A 104 -3.34 9.60 -12.66
CA GLN A 104 -1.88 9.58 -12.87
C GLN A 104 -1.10 10.13 -11.66
N LYS A 105 -1.59 11.21 -11.05
CA LYS A 105 -1.00 11.76 -9.82
C LYS A 105 -1.12 10.79 -8.64
N ALA A 106 -2.28 10.14 -8.48
CA ALA A 106 -2.50 9.14 -7.43
C ALA A 106 -1.58 7.94 -7.62
N VAL A 107 -1.43 7.43 -8.85
CA VAL A 107 -0.49 6.33 -9.17
C VAL A 107 0.95 6.74 -8.87
N ARG A 108 1.36 7.96 -9.24
CA ARG A 108 2.71 8.47 -8.90
C ARG A 108 2.94 8.52 -7.40
N ASP A 109 1.98 9.05 -6.64
CA ASP A 109 2.04 9.15 -5.18
C ASP A 109 2.08 7.76 -4.51
N GLY A 110 1.25 6.83 -4.99
CA GLY A 110 1.22 5.47 -4.46
C GLY A 110 2.51 4.70 -4.69
N LYS A 111 3.27 5.00 -5.76
CA LYS A 111 4.58 4.38 -6.01
C LYS A 111 5.49 4.79 -4.86
N LEU A 112 5.61 6.09 -4.61
CA LEU A 112 6.46 6.62 -3.54
C LEU A 112 6.10 6.08 -2.15
N ASN A 113 4.81 5.78 -1.92
CA ASN A 113 4.29 5.27 -0.65
C ASN A 113 4.13 3.74 -0.62
N ILE A 114 5.06 2.98 -1.21
CA ILE A 114 5.07 1.52 -1.05
C ILE A 114 5.64 1.12 0.31
N ILE A 115 4.97 0.17 0.96
CA ILE A 115 5.41 -0.48 2.19
C ILE A 115 5.55 -1.99 1.98
N PRO A 116 6.51 -2.62 2.67
CA PRO A 116 6.51 -4.06 2.83
C PRO A 116 5.48 -4.46 3.90
N VAL A 117 4.85 -5.61 3.70
CA VAL A 117 3.86 -6.20 4.60
C VAL A 117 4.33 -7.57 5.02
N ARG A 118 4.40 -7.82 6.33
CA ARG A 118 4.70 -9.17 6.83
C ARG A 118 3.49 -10.06 6.72
N ARG A 119 3.65 -11.17 6.03
CA ARG A 119 2.66 -12.24 5.92
C ARG A 119 3.12 -13.46 6.70
N GLY A 120 2.17 -14.26 7.17
CA GLY A 120 2.45 -15.46 7.94
C GLY A 120 1.18 -16.25 8.25
N CYS A 121 1.30 -17.19 9.18
CA CYS A 121 0.18 -17.92 9.74
C CYS A 121 0.25 -17.75 11.26
N GLY A 122 -0.52 -16.80 11.78
CA GLY A 122 -0.58 -16.49 13.21
C GLY A 122 -1.81 -17.03 13.93
N SER A 123 -2.71 -17.73 13.24
CA SER A 123 -3.92 -18.29 13.85
C SER A 123 -3.56 -19.52 14.67
N TRP A 124 -4.09 -19.62 15.89
CA TRP A 124 -3.94 -20.83 16.72
C TRP A 124 -4.49 -22.06 16.00
N GLU A 125 -5.55 -21.90 15.22
CA GLU A 125 -6.28 -22.99 14.57
C GLU A 125 -5.54 -23.57 13.35
N CYS A 126 -4.43 -22.97 12.91
CA CYS A 126 -3.76 -23.34 11.67
C CYS A 126 -2.24 -23.36 11.81
N THR A 127 -1.63 -24.51 11.48
CA THR A 127 -0.16 -24.72 11.53
C THR A 127 0.42 -24.98 10.13
N CYS A 128 -0.22 -24.50 9.07
CA CYS A 128 0.16 -24.85 7.69
C CYS A 128 1.50 -24.26 7.20
N GLY A 129 2.09 -23.30 7.93
CA GLY A 129 3.36 -22.66 7.56
C GLY A 129 3.32 -21.76 6.31
N GLU A 130 2.21 -21.73 5.57
CA GLU A 130 2.03 -20.85 4.41
C GLU A 130 1.74 -19.40 4.83
N SER A 131 2.31 -18.44 4.11
CA SER A 131 2.07 -17.00 4.30
C SER A 131 0.77 -16.53 3.64
N HIS A 132 -0.37 -17.01 4.14
CA HIS A 132 -1.71 -16.65 3.64
C HIS A 132 -2.38 -15.54 4.45
N SER A 133 -1.98 -15.37 5.72
CA SER A 133 -2.62 -14.50 6.71
C SER A 133 -1.61 -13.53 7.31
N LEU A 134 -1.98 -12.89 8.41
CA LEU A 134 -1.07 -12.09 9.24
C LEU A 134 -0.35 -12.99 10.27
N PRO A 135 0.89 -12.65 10.69
CA PRO A 135 1.60 -13.40 11.72
C PRO A 135 1.08 -13.13 13.14
N PHE A 136 0.48 -11.97 13.39
CA PHE A 136 -0.07 -11.57 14.68
C PHE A 136 -1.14 -10.51 14.48
N ARG A 137 -1.87 -10.21 15.56
CA ARG A 137 -2.84 -9.13 15.64
C ARG A 137 -2.17 -7.78 15.45
N VAL A 138 -2.67 -6.97 14.53
CA VAL A 138 -2.17 -5.61 14.28
C VAL A 138 -3.29 -4.60 14.31
N SER A 139 -2.98 -3.41 14.81
CA SER A 139 -3.92 -2.30 14.84
C SER A 139 -3.36 -1.09 14.08
N GLY A 140 -4.26 -0.32 13.50
CA GLY A 140 -3.97 0.91 12.77
C GLY A 140 -5.09 1.92 12.95
N LYS A 141 -4.73 3.20 13.00
CA LYS A 141 -5.67 4.30 13.23
C LYS A 141 -5.45 5.42 12.23
N SER A 142 -6.55 6.01 11.76
CA SER A 142 -6.52 7.24 10.97
C SER A 142 -7.78 8.07 11.26
N GLY A 143 -7.59 9.28 11.78
CA GLY A 143 -8.71 10.12 12.23
C GLY A 143 -9.49 9.44 13.37
N SER A 144 -10.81 9.33 13.19
CA SER A 144 -11.71 8.61 14.11
C SER A 144 -11.75 7.10 13.89
N VAL A 145 -11.20 6.60 12.78
CA VAL A 145 -11.29 5.20 12.39
C VAL A 145 -10.13 4.41 12.99
N SER A 146 -10.46 3.34 13.70
CA SER A 146 -9.52 2.35 14.21
C SER A 146 -9.84 0.99 13.60
N ILE A 147 -8.81 0.30 13.13
CA ILE A 147 -8.92 -1.02 12.51
C ILE A 147 -7.96 -1.96 13.22
N GLU A 148 -8.48 -3.10 13.62
CA GLU A 148 -7.71 -4.20 14.17
C GLU A 148 -7.85 -5.39 13.22
N LEU A 149 -6.71 -5.89 12.74
CA LEU A 149 -6.63 -7.07 11.89
C LEU A 149 -6.11 -8.24 12.72
N LEU A 150 -6.78 -9.36 12.56
CA LEU A 150 -6.50 -10.59 13.27
C LEU A 150 -6.13 -11.69 12.28
N PRO A 151 -5.21 -12.58 12.66
CA PRO A 151 -4.90 -13.74 11.84
C PRO A 151 -6.10 -14.70 11.82
N ALA A 152 -6.49 -15.10 10.62
CA ALA A 152 -7.52 -16.13 10.38
C ALA A 152 -6.89 -17.44 9.85
N PRO A 153 -7.52 -18.61 10.07
CA PRO A 153 -7.09 -19.87 9.47
C PRO A 153 -7.34 -19.89 7.96
N LYS A 154 -6.72 -20.85 7.27
CA LYS A 154 -6.79 -20.98 5.81
C LYS A 154 -8.21 -21.33 5.36
N GLY A 155 -8.73 -20.58 4.39
CA GLY A 155 -10.06 -20.82 3.82
C GLY A 155 -11.18 -20.00 4.45
N THR A 156 -10.86 -19.12 5.40
CA THR A 156 -11.81 -18.16 5.98
C THR A 156 -12.19 -17.07 4.99
N GLY A 157 -11.26 -16.71 4.11
CA GLY A 157 -11.35 -15.54 3.24
C GLY A 157 -11.16 -14.22 3.99
N LEU A 158 -11.35 -13.13 3.26
CA LEU A 158 -11.25 -11.77 3.81
C LEU A 158 -12.58 -11.34 4.42
N VAL A 159 -12.72 -11.48 5.74
CA VAL A 159 -13.90 -11.03 6.50
C VAL A 159 -13.74 -9.56 6.88
N VAL A 160 -13.78 -8.71 5.85
CA VAL A 160 -13.52 -7.27 5.97
C VAL A 160 -14.44 -6.45 5.07
N GLY A 161 -14.59 -5.16 5.35
CA GLY A 161 -15.33 -4.25 4.46
C GLY A 161 -14.73 -4.19 3.05
N LYS A 162 -15.57 -4.05 2.02
CA LYS A 162 -15.18 -4.10 0.59
C LYS A 162 -13.94 -3.27 0.26
N THR A 163 -13.89 -2.04 0.74
CA THR A 163 -12.77 -1.10 0.53
C THR A 163 -11.44 -1.62 1.08
N LEU A 164 -11.46 -2.25 2.25
CA LEU A 164 -10.27 -2.82 2.89
C LEU A 164 -9.92 -4.19 2.31
N SER A 165 -10.90 -4.94 1.80
CA SER A 165 -10.67 -6.20 1.09
C SER A 165 -9.77 -5.97 -0.13
N ILE A 166 -10.00 -4.88 -0.88
CA ILE A 166 -9.13 -4.48 -1.99
C ILE A 166 -7.69 -4.31 -1.50
N LEU A 167 -7.48 -3.54 -0.43
CA LEU A 167 -6.14 -3.31 0.15
C LEU A 167 -5.42 -4.60 0.58
N LEU A 168 -6.13 -5.48 1.31
CA LEU A 168 -5.55 -6.74 1.79
C LEU A 168 -5.22 -7.71 0.64
N ASN A 169 -6.07 -7.75 -0.39
CA ASN A 169 -5.80 -8.52 -1.60
C ASN A 169 -4.50 -8.06 -2.28
N TYR A 170 -4.31 -6.75 -2.48
CA TYR A 170 -3.07 -6.22 -3.07
C TYR A 170 -1.84 -6.46 -2.20
N ALA A 171 -2.00 -6.50 -0.88
CA ALA A 171 -0.94 -6.90 0.05
C ALA A 171 -0.62 -8.40 -0.01
N GLY A 172 -1.44 -9.23 -0.69
CA GLY A 172 -1.24 -10.68 -0.78
C GLY A 172 -1.73 -11.45 0.45
N ILE A 173 -2.64 -10.85 1.23
CA ILE A 173 -3.32 -11.49 2.36
C ILE A 173 -4.63 -12.07 1.84
N ARG A 174 -4.84 -13.37 2.07
CA ARG A 174 -6.02 -14.12 1.61
C ARG A 174 -7.05 -14.30 2.71
N ASP A 175 -6.60 -14.46 3.94
CA ASP A 175 -7.46 -14.73 5.10
C ASP A 175 -7.16 -13.73 6.21
N ALA A 176 -8.19 -13.04 6.70
CA ALA A 176 -8.08 -12.12 7.83
C ALA A 176 -9.46 -11.86 8.46
N TRP A 177 -9.48 -11.76 9.78
CA TRP A 177 -10.60 -11.17 10.50
C TRP A 177 -10.31 -9.69 10.75
N SER A 178 -11.36 -8.87 10.76
CA SER A 178 -11.23 -7.45 11.09
C SER A 178 -12.25 -7.01 12.12
N PHE A 179 -11.80 -6.16 13.04
CA PHE A 179 -12.67 -5.35 13.88
C PHE A 179 -12.42 -3.88 13.56
N THR A 180 -13.49 -3.15 13.31
CA THR A 180 -13.41 -1.75 12.91
C THR A 180 -14.29 -0.92 13.83
N SER A 181 -13.76 0.19 14.33
CA SER A 181 -14.50 1.15 15.14
C SER A 181 -14.34 2.57 14.59
N GLY A 182 -15.34 3.42 14.84
CA GLY A 182 -15.41 4.78 14.31
C GLY A 182 -16.17 4.90 12.99
N GLU A 183 -15.95 6.01 12.27
CA GLU A 183 -16.72 6.37 11.07
C GLU A 183 -16.15 5.74 9.78
N THR A 184 -16.54 4.50 9.51
CA THR A 184 -16.03 3.71 8.37
C THR A 184 -16.53 4.17 7.01
N ARG A 185 -17.56 5.04 6.93
CA ARG A 185 -18.05 5.58 5.66
C ARG A 185 -17.02 6.48 4.96
N THR A 186 -16.09 7.03 5.72
CA THR A 186 -14.98 7.81 5.15
C THR A 186 -13.90 6.86 4.60
N THR A 187 -14.07 6.47 3.34
CA THR A 187 -13.19 5.57 2.56
C THR A 187 -11.69 5.88 2.69
N GLU A 188 -11.31 7.16 2.63
CA GLU A 188 -9.90 7.59 2.73
C GLU A 188 -9.28 7.26 4.09
N ASN A 189 -9.95 7.61 5.18
CA ASN A 189 -9.46 7.32 6.53
C ASN A 189 -9.49 5.82 6.80
N PHE A 190 -10.49 5.12 6.28
CA PHE A 190 -10.61 3.68 6.39
C PHE A 190 -9.42 2.95 5.72
N ILE A 191 -9.07 3.31 4.48
CA ILE A 191 -7.89 2.74 3.81
C ILE A 191 -6.60 3.14 4.52
N ARG A 192 -6.46 4.41 4.93
CA ARG A 192 -5.26 4.86 5.66
C ARG A 192 -5.07 4.12 6.98
N ALA A 193 -6.14 3.84 7.71
CA ALA A 193 -6.07 3.05 8.95
C ALA A 193 -5.64 1.61 8.66
N GLY A 194 -6.18 0.98 7.60
CA GLY A 194 -5.74 -0.34 7.16
C GLY A 194 -4.27 -0.37 6.73
N TYR A 195 -3.85 0.62 5.94
CA TYR A 195 -2.45 0.78 5.51
C TYR A 195 -1.51 0.98 6.70
N ALA A 196 -1.91 1.79 7.69
CA ALA A 196 -1.15 1.94 8.94
C ALA A 196 -1.07 0.63 9.74
N ALA A 197 -2.14 -0.16 9.78
CA ALA A 197 -2.11 -1.47 10.44
C ALA A 197 -1.10 -2.42 9.75
N LEU A 198 -1.08 -2.43 8.42
CA LEU A 198 -0.10 -3.22 7.65
C LEU A 198 1.34 -2.71 7.85
N TYR A 199 1.53 -1.39 7.89
CA TYR A 199 2.84 -0.80 8.19
C TYR A 199 3.35 -1.21 9.59
N ASN A 200 2.46 -1.21 10.58
CA ASN A 200 2.77 -1.60 11.96
C ASN A 200 3.18 -3.08 12.10
N THR A 201 2.97 -3.92 11.08
CA THR A 201 3.49 -5.30 11.09
C THR A 201 5.01 -5.36 11.24
N TYR A 202 5.75 -4.38 10.71
CA TYR A 202 7.21 -4.34 10.86
C TYR A 202 7.67 -3.73 12.19
N ASN A 203 6.79 -3.06 12.93
CA ASN A 203 7.13 -2.50 14.25
C ASN A 203 7.24 -3.59 15.33
N PHE A 204 6.45 -4.66 15.20
CA PHE A 204 6.50 -5.78 16.14
C PHE A 204 7.72 -6.66 15.85
N VAL A 205 8.58 -6.84 16.84
CA VAL A 205 9.79 -7.65 16.71
C VAL A 205 9.44 -9.11 16.93
N THR A 206 9.61 -9.94 15.90
CA THR A 206 9.42 -11.39 16.04
C THR A 206 10.70 -12.08 16.50
N SER A 207 10.60 -13.32 16.99
CA SER A 207 11.78 -14.12 17.36
C SER A 207 12.77 -14.27 16.20
N THR A 208 12.29 -14.33 14.96
CA THR A 208 13.14 -14.40 13.76
C THR A 208 13.94 -13.11 13.53
N ASP A 209 13.43 -11.96 13.97
CA ASP A 209 14.12 -10.67 13.85
C ASP A 209 15.20 -10.49 14.92
N TRP A 210 15.12 -11.20 16.06
CA TRP A 210 16.14 -11.13 17.12
C TRP A 210 17.52 -11.57 16.61
N ALA A 211 17.56 -12.52 15.69
CA ALA A 211 18.80 -13.00 15.08
C ALA A 211 19.51 -11.93 14.22
N ARG A 212 18.79 -10.92 13.69
CA ARG A 212 19.37 -9.85 12.86
C ARG A 212 20.06 -8.74 13.66
N ARG A 213 19.81 -8.66 14.98
CA ARG A 213 20.38 -7.61 15.85
C ARG A 213 21.68 -8.02 16.54
N ARG A 214 22.06 -9.30 16.51
CA ARG A 214 23.39 -9.77 16.93
C ARG A 214 24.34 -9.70 15.75
#